data_AF-A0A3R9EJP8-F1
#
_entry.id   AF-A0A3R9EJP8-F1
#
_cell.length_a   1.000
_cell.length_b   1.000
_cell.length_c   1.000
_cell.angle_alpha   90.00
_cell.angle_beta   90.00
_cell.angle_gamma   90.00
#
_symmetry.space_group_name_H-M   'P 1'
#
loop_
_entity.id
_entity.type
_entity.pdbx_description
1 polymer ?
#
loop_
_entity_poly.entity_id
_entity_poly.type
_entity_poly.pdbx_seq_one_letter_code
_entity_poly.pdbx_strand_id
1 'polypeptide(L)'
;MPEYFVVRGTVESGDKRGRELGFPTANIALRDQDGSLGDGVWAGWVRRADGTHVPAAVSVGRRPTYYGADGYRLLEAHLLEFTGDLYGETLVVWLGSHLRDQEKYSSAEDLITALKNDIATATQWTLAHPATSLPPVDESPLGEVRRLTT
;
A
#
# COMPACT_ATOMS: atom_id res chain seq x y z
N MET A 1 17.88 0.21 12.92
CA MET A 1 16.74 -0.72 12.85
C MET A 1 15.77 -0.23 11.79
N PRO A 2 15.06 -1.12 11.08
CA PRO A 2 14.07 -0.70 10.10
C PRO A 2 12.91 0.04 10.77
N GLU A 3 12.47 1.10 10.12
CA GLU A 3 11.33 1.90 10.53
C GLU A 3 10.14 1.53 9.66
N TYR A 4 8.98 1.40 10.30
CA TYR A 4 7.74 1.05 9.62
C TYR A 4 6.69 2.13 9.82
N PHE A 5 5.95 2.43 8.77
CA PHE A 5 4.62 3.01 8.92
C PHE A 5 3.59 1.89 8.88
N VAL A 6 2.63 1.91 9.78
CA VAL A 6 1.56 0.93 9.83
C VAL A 6 0.22 1.61 9.65
N VAL A 7 -0.58 1.04 8.75
CA VAL A 7 -1.94 1.47 8.46
C VAL A 7 -2.88 0.31 8.71
N ARG A 8 -3.93 0.53 9.50
CA ARG A 8 -5.04 -0.41 9.60
C ARG A 8 -6.25 0.18 8.90
N GLY A 9 -6.92 -0.56 8.04
CA GLY A 9 -8.06 -0.01 7.30
C GLY A 9 -8.88 -1.03 6.56
N THR A 10 -10.13 -0.66 6.28
CA THR A 10 -11.05 -1.48 5.49
C THR A 10 -10.86 -1.21 4.01
N VAL A 11 -10.82 -2.26 3.20
CA VAL A 11 -10.71 -2.13 1.75
C VAL A 11 -12.00 -1.57 1.16
N GLU A 12 -11.86 -0.42 0.52
CA GLU A 12 -12.94 0.30 -0.15
C GLU A 12 -12.95 0.02 -1.65
N SER A 13 -14.11 0.24 -2.27
CA SER A 13 -14.21 0.28 -3.72
C SER A 13 -13.44 1.49 -4.26
N GLY A 14 -12.60 1.27 -5.28
CA GLY A 14 -12.01 2.35 -6.07
C GLY A 14 -12.21 2.12 -7.57
N ASP A 15 -11.46 2.85 -8.38
CA ASP A 15 -11.71 2.97 -9.83
C ASP A 15 -11.38 1.72 -10.66
N LYS A 16 -10.90 0.63 -10.04
CA LYS A 16 -10.55 -0.64 -10.68
C LYS A 16 -9.55 -0.54 -11.85
N ARG A 17 -8.92 0.62 -12.10
CA ARG A 17 -7.94 0.83 -13.17
C ARG A 17 -6.74 -0.09 -13.08
N GLY A 18 -6.21 -0.31 -11.87
CA GLY A 18 -5.14 -1.27 -11.65
C GLY A 18 -5.54 -2.67 -12.13
N ARG A 19 -6.78 -3.09 -11.85
CA ARG A 19 -7.32 -4.39 -12.31
C ARG A 19 -7.38 -4.49 -13.84
N GLU A 20 -7.75 -3.42 -14.54
CA GLU A 20 -7.76 -3.39 -16.02
C GLU A 20 -6.35 -3.54 -16.61
N LEU A 21 -5.33 -3.06 -15.89
CA LEU A 21 -3.92 -3.18 -16.27
C LEU A 21 -3.26 -4.49 -15.79
N GLY A 22 -3.99 -5.36 -15.08
CA GLY A 22 -3.46 -6.60 -14.51
C GLY A 22 -2.82 -6.47 -13.11
N PHE A 23 -2.95 -5.31 -12.47
CA PHE A 23 -2.40 -4.97 -11.16
C PHE A 23 -3.52 -4.53 -10.19
N PRO A 24 -4.40 -5.44 -9.74
CA PRO A 24 -5.47 -5.10 -8.80
C PRO A 24 -4.90 -4.56 -7.48
N THR A 25 -5.54 -3.55 -6.91
CA THR A 25 -5.14 -2.94 -5.64
C THR A 25 -6.27 -2.99 -4.62
N ALA A 26 -5.90 -3.22 -3.35
CA ALA A 26 -6.75 -2.97 -2.19
C ALA A 26 -6.59 -1.51 -1.78
N ASN A 27 -7.69 -0.75 -1.78
CA ASN A 27 -7.67 0.68 -1.52
C ASN A 27 -8.12 0.97 -0.09
N ILE A 28 -7.29 1.67 0.67
CA ILE A 28 -7.56 2.09 2.04
C ILE A 28 -7.51 3.61 2.09
N ALA A 29 -8.58 4.22 2.59
CA ALA A 29 -8.64 5.65 2.79
C ALA A 29 -7.79 6.06 3.99
N LEU A 30 -6.96 7.07 3.80
CA LEU A 30 -6.14 7.65 4.86
C LEU A 30 -6.72 9.02 5.24
N ARG A 31 -7.88 9.01 5.93
CA ARG A 31 -8.66 10.24 6.19
C ARG A 31 -8.05 11.11 7.30
N ASP A 32 -7.50 10.48 8.33
CA ASP A 32 -7.08 11.14 9.58
C ASP A 32 -5.57 11.05 9.81
N GLN A 33 -4.78 11.37 8.79
CA GLN A 33 -3.32 11.29 8.87
C GLN A 33 -2.68 12.67 9.06
N ASP A 34 -1.67 12.72 9.92
CA ASP A 34 -0.89 13.91 10.27
C ASP A 34 0.14 14.34 9.19
N GLY A 35 0.22 13.59 8.08
CA GLY A 35 1.17 13.83 7.00
C GLY A 35 2.55 13.20 7.21
N SER A 36 2.75 12.42 8.27
CA SER A 36 4.04 11.76 8.58
C SER A 36 4.47 10.71 7.56
N LEU A 37 3.50 10.02 6.93
CA LEU A 37 3.76 9.11 5.82
C LEU A 37 3.89 9.90 4.52
N GLY A 38 5.02 9.79 3.81
CA GLY A 38 5.24 10.44 2.52
C GLY A 38 4.44 9.83 1.36
N ASP A 39 4.10 10.65 0.36
CA ASP A 39 3.56 10.16 -0.92
C ASP A 39 4.66 9.41 -1.69
N GLY A 40 4.29 8.34 -2.40
CA GLY A 40 5.24 7.54 -3.16
C GLY A 40 4.84 6.06 -3.21
N VAL A 41 5.73 5.24 -3.75
CA VAL A 41 5.59 3.78 -3.78
C VAL A 41 6.49 3.18 -2.71
N TRP A 42 5.95 2.19 -2.00
CA TRP A 42 6.58 1.54 -0.87
C TRP A 42 6.58 0.02 -1.02
N ALA A 43 7.63 -0.63 -0.54
CA ALA A 43 7.63 -2.06 -0.27
C ALA A 43 7.10 -2.32 1.14
N GLY A 44 6.34 -3.40 1.29
CA GLY A 44 5.67 -3.68 2.54
C GLY A 44 5.07 -5.07 2.65
N TRP A 45 4.34 -5.25 3.74
CA TRP A 45 3.58 -6.45 4.05
C TRP A 45 2.14 -6.09 4.36
N VAL A 46 1.21 -6.97 3.98
CA VAL A 46 -0.20 -6.90 4.32
C VAL A 46 -0.55 -8.10 5.17
N ARG A 47 -1.15 -7.87 6.35
CA ARG A 47 -1.82 -8.91 7.12
C ARG A 47 -3.32 -8.83 6.88
N ARG A 48 -3.87 -9.95 6.47
CA ARG A 48 -5.29 -10.17 6.22
C ARG A 48 -6.06 -10.49 7.50
N ALA A 49 -7.38 -10.45 7.43
CA ALA A 49 -8.26 -10.76 8.56
C ALA A 49 -8.10 -12.21 9.06
N ASP A 50 -7.71 -13.13 8.17
CA ASP A 50 -7.41 -14.54 8.49
C ASP A 50 -6.00 -14.74 9.09
N GLY A 51 -5.23 -13.67 9.28
CA GLY A 51 -3.88 -13.70 9.83
C GLY A 51 -2.78 -14.00 8.81
N THR A 52 -3.11 -14.26 7.55
CA THR A 52 -2.11 -14.46 6.49
C THR A 52 -1.35 -13.17 6.21
N HIS A 53 -0.03 -13.30 6.01
CA HIS A 53 0.85 -12.19 5.62
C HIS A 53 1.22 -12.34 4.15
N VAL A 54 1.04 -11.27 3.38
CA VAL A 54 1.27 -11.23 1.94
C VAL A 54 2.20 -10.05 1.62
N PRO A 55 3.27 -10.25 0.83
CA PRO A 55 4.13 -9.15 0.41
C PRO A 55 3.34 -8.18 -0.49
N ALA A 56 3.67 -6.89 -0.45
CA ALA A 56 2.94 -5.87 -1.18
C ALA A 56 3.83 -4.76 -1.75
N ALA A 57 3.50 -4.31 -2.95
CA ALA A 57 3.89 -3.02 -3.47
C ALA A 57 2.73 -2.04 -3.22
N VAL A 58 3.02 -0.91 -2.57
CA VAL A 58 1.98 -0.03 -2.02
C VAL A 58 2.19 1.40 -2.51
N SER A 59 1.22 1.92 -3.24
CA SER A 59 1.20 3.33 -3.63
C SER A 59 0.47 4.16 -2.58
N VAL A 60 1.06 5.27 -2.16
CA VAL A 60 0.46 6.23 -1.23
C VAL A 60 0.38 7.58 -1.92
N GLY A 61 -0.81 8.18 -1.95
CA GLY A 61 -0.98 9.62 -2.15
C GLY A 61 -2.36 10.05 -2.61
N ARG A 62 -2.46 11.28 -3.15
CA ARG A 62 -3.75 11.89 -3.48
C ARG A 62 -4.23 11.53 -4.88
N ARG A 63 -5.55 11.49 -5.06
CA ARG A 63 -6.20 11.52 -6.38
C ARG A 63 -6.88 12.89 -6.58
N PRO A 64 -6.18 13.88 -7.16
CA PRO A 64 -6.74 15.23 -7.34
C PRO A 64 -7.90 15.27 -8.33
N THR A 65 -7.91 14.35 -9.29
CA THR A 65 -8.80 14.39 -10.47
C THR A 65 -10.26 14.04 -10.19
N TYR A 66 -10.61 13.55 -8.99
CA TYR A 66 -11.95 13.04 -8.71
C TYR A 66 -12.66 13.72 -7.54
N TYR A 67 -11.93 14.08 -6.48
CA TYR A 67 -12.50 14.69 -5.27
C TYR A 67 -12.24 16.20 -5.15
N GLY A 68 -11.63 16.82 -6.16
CA GLY A 68 -11.23 18.23 -6.10
C GLY A 68 -10.18 18.50 -5.02
N ALA A 69 -10.18 19.71 -4.47
CA ALA A 69 -9.25 20.12 -3.40
C ALA A 69 -9.44 19.34 -2.08
N ASP A 70 -10.55 18.62 -1.94
CA ASP A 70 -10.96 17.87 -0.74
C ASP A 70 -10.66 16.35 -0.84
N GLY A 71 -9.86 15.94 -1.83
CA GLY A 71 -9.46 14.54 -1.99
C GLY A 71 -8.57 14.03 -0.85
N TYR A 72 -9.05 13.02 -0.13
CA TYR A 72 -8.25 12.30 0.86
C TYR A 72 -7.13 11.48 0.18
N ARG A 73 -6.01 11.26 0.89
CA ARG A 73 -4.98 10.36 0.36
C ARG A 73 -5.46 8.92 0.48
N LEU A 74 -4.98 8.09 -0.42
CA LEU A 74 -5.26 6.67 -0.48
C LEU A 74 -3.95 5.90 -0.31
N LEU A 75 -4.07 4.74 0.32
CA LEU A 75 -3.11 3.66 0.24
C LEU A 75 -3.69 2.62 -0.73
N GLU A 76 -2.96 2.31 -1.80
CA GLU A 76 -3.33 1.31 -2.79
C GLU A 76 -2.31 0.17 -2.75
N ALA A 77 -2.68 -0.94 -2.10
CA ALA A 77 -1.81 -2.10 -1.94
C ALA A 77 -2.05 -3.12 -3.04
N HIS A 78 -1.04 -3.38 -3.85
CA HIS A 78 -0.99 -4.55 -4.73
C HIS A 78 -0.36 -5.71 -3.97
N LEU A 79 -1.17 -6.70 -3.58
CA LEU A 79 -0.71 -7.91 -2.89
C LEU A 79 -0.07 -8.84 -3.92
N LEU A 80 1.21 -9.15 -3.73
CA LEU A 80 1.99 -9.99 -4.62
C LEU A 80 1.49 -11.44 -4.55
N GLU A 81 1.37 -12.06 -5.73
CA GLU A 81 0.93 -13.46 -5.91
C GLU A 81 -0.46 -13.77 -5.31
N PHE A 82 -1.23 -12.75 -4.93
CA PHE A 82 -2.58 -12.90 -4.41
C PHE A 82 -3.61 -12.81 -5.52
N THR A 83 -4.60 -13.71 -5.45
CA THR A 83 -5.82 -13.64 -6.27
C THR A 83 -7.03 -13.77 -5.36
N GLY A 84 -8.02 -12.91 -5.54
CA GLY A 84 -9.22 -12.90 -4.71
C GLY A 84 -9.87 -11.53 -4.62
N ASP A 85 -10.96 -11.47 -3.87
CA ASP A 85 -11.64 -10.24 -3.51
C ASP A 85 -11.32 -9.89 -2.05
N LEU A 86 -10.95 -8.63 -1.82
CA LEU A 86 -10.63 -8.09 -0.50
C LEU A 86 -11.64 -7.02 -0.07
N TYR A 87 -12.65 -6.67 -0.88
CA TYR A 87 -13.60 -5.62 -0.54
C TYR A 87 -14.29 -5.88 0.81
N GLY A 88 -14.29 -4.87 1.67
CA GLY A 88 -14.83 -4.97 3.03
C GLY A 88 -13.94 -5.69 4.04
N GLU A 89 -12.83 -6.29 3.62
CA GLU A 89 -11.84 -6.88 4.52
C GLU A 89 -11.06 -5.77 5.25
N THR A 90 -10.76 -5.98 6.53
CA THR A 90 -9.85 -5.08 7.27
C THR A 90 -8.44 -5.63 7.17
N LEU A 91 -7.52 -4.81 6.65
CA LEU A 91 -6.12 -5.12 6.46
C LEU A 91 -5.26 -4.33 7.44
N VAL A 92 -4.10 -4.89 7.77
CA VAL A 92 -2.99 -4.17 8.40
C VAL A 92 -1.83 -4.13 7.42
N VAL A 93 -1.32 -2.95 7.11
CA VAL A 93 -0.28 -2.72 6.09
C VAL A 93 0.94 -2.11 6.75
N TRP A 94 2.08 -2.79 6.66
CA TRP A 94 3.39 -2.27 7.07
C TRP A 94 4.12 -1.77 5.84
N LEU A 95 4.51 -0.50 5.85
CA LEU A 95 5.32 0.18 4.84
C LEU A 95 6.74 0.27 5.39
N GLY A 96 7.67 -0.50 4.82
CA GLY A 96 9.03 -0.64 5.38
C GLY A 96 10.14 0.00 4.56
N SER A 97 9.92 0.25 3.26
CA SER A 97 10.89 0.95 2.43
C SER A 97 10.21 1.78 1.35
N HIS A 98 10.58 3.05 1.26
CA HIS A 98 10.21 3.91 0.14
C HIS A 98 11.02 3.53 -1.10
N LEU A 99 10.34 3.18 -2.18
CA LEU A 99 10.93 2.75 -3.43
C LEU A 99 11.17 3.91 -4.39
N ARG A 100 10.19 4.80 -4.52
CA ARG A 100 10.24 5.97 -5.41
C ARG A 100 9.08 6.93 -5.14
N ASP A 101 9.25 8.18 -5.56
CA ASP A 101 8.19 9.18 -5.54
C ASP A 101 7.06 8.85 -6.53
N GLN A 102 5.94 9.57 -6.40
CA GLN A 102 4.87 9.51 -7.40
C GLN A 102 5.30 10.13 -8.72
N GLU A 103 5.01 9.44 -9.82
CA GLU A 103 5.35 9.88 -11.17
C GLU A 103 4.10 9.91 -12.06
N LYS A 104 4.09 10.85 -13.01
CA LYS A 104 3.09 10.87 -14.09
C LYS A 104 3.68 10.17 -15.31
N TYR A 105 2.94 9.22 -15.87
CA TYR A 105 3.34 8.50 -17.07
C TYR A 105 2.63 9.05 -18.30
N SER A 106 3.37 9.18 -19.39
CA SER A 106 2.88 9.63 -20.70
C SER A 106 2.13 8.54 -21.46
N SER A 107 2.34 7.27 -21.12
CA SER A 107 1.73 6.11 -21.77
C SER A 107 1.34 5.03 -20.75
N ALA A 108 0.48 4.10 -21.18
CA ALA A 108 0.12 2.94 -20.36
C ALA A 108 1.30 1.96 -20.25
N GLU A 109 2.13 1.86 -21.28
CA GLU A 109 3.32 1.02 -21.33
C GLU A 109 4.38 1.47 -20.33
N ASP A 110 4.61 2.78 -20.20
CA ASP A 110 5.52 3.35 -19.21
C ASP A 110 5.04 3.04 -17.79
N LEU A 111 3.73 3.21 -17.54
CA LEU A 111 3.10 2.88 -16.25
C LEU A 111 3.25 1.39 -15.92
N ILE A 112 2.95 0.50 -16.87
CA ILE A 112 3.08 -0.96 -16.68
C ILE A 112 4.54 -1.33 -16.38
N THR A 113 5.49 -0.71 -17.06
CA THR A 113 6.93 -0.94 -16.82
C THR A 113 7.32 -0.52 -15.41
N ALA A 114 6.88 0.66 -14.96
CA ALA A 114 7.11 1.11 -13.60
C ALA A 114 6.48 0.16 -12.57
N LEU A 115 5.22 -0.25 -12.75
CA LEU A 115 4.54 -1.18 -11.84
C LEU A 115 5.27 -2.52 -11.72
N LYS A 116 5.78 -3.07 -12.83
CA LYS A 116 6.59 -4.30 -12.81
C LYS A 116 7.89 -4.13 -12.03
N ASN A 117 8.56 -3.00 -12.18
CA ASN A 117 9.79 -2.68 -11.44
C ASN A 117 9.51 -2.50 -9.94
N ASP A 118 8.39 -1.86 -9.59
CA ASP A 118 7.96 -1.68 -8.21
C ASP A 118 7.70 -3.05 -7.55
N ILE A 119 7.00 -3.94 -8.24
CA ILE A 119 6.75 -5.32 -7.78
C ILE A 119 8.06 -6.08 -7.61
N ALA A 120 8.95 -6.05 -8.60
CA ALA A 120 10.23 -6.74 -8.51
C ALA A 120 11.08 -6.24 -7.34
N THR A 121 11.12 -4.93 -7.13
CA THR A 121 11.83 -4.30 -6.01
C THR A 121 11.19 -4.66 -4.66
N ALA A 122 9.86 -4.62 -4.57
CA ALA A 122 9.14 -5.03 -3.37
C ALA A 122 9.37 -6.50 -3.03
N THR A 123 9.34 -7.39 -4.03
CA THR A 123 9.69 -8.82 -3.86
C THR A 123 11.09 -8.95 -3.27
N GLN A 124 12.10 -8.32 -3.88
CA GLN A 124 13.48 -8.37 -3.38
C GLN A 124 13.61 -7.84 -1.95
N TRP A 125 12.95 -6.73 -1.65
CA TRP A 125 12.95 -6.16 -0.31
C TRP A 125 12.36 -7.11 0.73
N THR A 126 11.23 -7.76 0.43
CA THR A 126 10.57 -8.69 1.36
C THR A 126 11.34 -9.98 1.62
N LEU A 127 12.21 -10.42 0.69
CA LEU A 127 13.13 -11.54 0.93
C LEU A 127 14.16 -11.21 2.02
N ALA A 128 14.61 -9.96 2.10
CA ALA A 128 15.53 -9.49 3.14
C ALA A 128 14.81 -9.10 4.45
N HIS A 129 13.50 -8.85 4.40
CA HIS A 129 12.67 -8.39 5.52
C HIS A 129 11.45 -9.30 5.68
N PRO A 130 11.63 -10.54 6.18
CA PRO A 130 10.55 -11.52 6.26
C PRO A 130 9.44 -11.07 7.22
N ALA A 131 8.21 -11.54 6.99
CA ALA A 131 7.06 -11.22 7.84
C ALA A 131 7.28 -11.49 9.34
N THR A 132 8.14 -12.46 9.68
CA THR A 132 8.52 -12.78 11.08
C THR A 132 9.33 -11.68 11.77
N SER A 133 9.85 -10.72 11.02
CA SER A 133 10.60 -9.56 11.54
C SER A 133 9.74 -8.30 11.70
N LEU A 134 8.44 -8.37 11.34
CA LEU A 134 7.55 -7.23 11.44
C LEU A 134 7.33 -6.84 12.92
N PRO A 135 7.30 -5.54 13.23
CA PRO A 135 6.94 -5.10 14.57
C PRO A 135 5.50 -5.54 14.89
N PRO A 136 5.24 -5.97 16.14
CA PRO A 136 3.88 -6.22 16.58
C PRO A 136 3.07 -4.93 16.47
N VAL A 137 1.82 -5.06 16.05
CA VAL A 137 0.88 -3.94 16.00
C VAL A 137 -0.22 -4.20 17.02
N ASP A 138 -0.52 -3.19 17.81
CA ASP A 138 -1.80 -3.13 18.51
C ASP A 138 -2.95 -2.87 17.50
N GLU A 139 -4.18 -2.94 17.97
CA GLU A 139 -5.36 -2.62 17.17
C GLU A 139 -5.48 -1.12 16.94
N SER A 140 -4.57 -0.55 16.14
CA SER A 140 -4.63 0.85 15.76
C SER A 140 -6.00 1.20 15.14
N PRO A 141 -6.56 2.38 15.43
CA PRO A 141 -7.81 2.84 14.81
C PRO A 141 -7.78 2.75 13.28
N LEU A 142 -8.96 2.57 12.68
CA LEU A 142 -9.07 2.50 11.22
C LEU A 142 -8.67 3.84 10.59
N GLY A 143 -7.83 3.79 9.56
CA GLY A 143 -7.35 4.96 8.82
C GLY A 143 -6.19 5.70 9.47
N GLU A 144 -5.77 5.32 10.69
CA GLU A 144 -4.63 5.92 11.38
C GLU A 144 -3.31 5.38 10.85
N VAL A 145 -2.34 6.28 10.68
CA VAL A 145 -0.95 5.95 10.35
C VAL A 145 -0.14 5.98 11.63
N ARG A 146 0.54 4.88 11.96
CA ARG A 146 1.48 4.83 13.09
C ARG A 146 2.90 4.59 12.63
N ARG A 147 3.82 5.36 13.18
CA ARG A 147 5.27 5.16 12.98
C ARG A 147 5.79 4.24 14.08
N LEU A 148 6.38 3.11 13.69
CA LEU A 148 6.98 2.12 14.57
C LEU A 148 8.48 2.03 14.32
N THR A 149 9.27 2.21 15.37
CA THR A 149 10.72 1.96 15.39
C THR A 149 10.96 0.61 16.07
N THR A 150 11.60 -0.33 15.37
CA THR A 150 12.05 -1.62 15.94
C THR A 150 13.39 -1.51 16.65
#